data_AF-A0AAV8DVV5-F1
#
_entry.id   AF-A0AAV8DVV5-F1
#
_cell.length_a   1.000
_cell.length_b   1.000
_cell.length_c   1.000
_cell.angle_alpha   90.00
_cell.angle_beta   90.00
_cell.angle_gamma   90.00
#
_symmetry.space_group_name_H-M   'P 1'
#
loop_
_entity.id
_entity.type
_entity.pdbx_description
1 polymer ?
#
loop_
_entity_poly.entity_id
_entity_poly.type
_entity_poly.pdbx_seq_one_letter_code
_entity_poly.pdbx_strand_id
1 'polypeptide(L)'
;MANSLLPTRIVPFALLLVFFGITSARLSTNYYSYSCPNLLPTVKSMVASAVAKEPRIGASLLHLFFHDCFVNGCDGSILLDDTATFTGEKTAKANNNSVRGFELIDQIKSAVEQLCPAIVSCADVLAISSRDGVVLMGGPTWEVKLGRRDSRTARRALVKKYIPTPSFNLSNLISNFSAQGFSTKDLVALTGNYLIH
;
A
#
# COMPACT_ATOMS: atom_id res chain seq x y z
N MET A 1 -24.42 -54.58 -52.11
CA MET A 1 -24.87 -54.34 -50.71
C MET A 1 -23.75 -54.76 -49.79
N ALA A 2 -22.98 -53.81 -49.26
CA ALA A 2 -22.01 -54.05 -48.20
C ALA A 2 -21.88 -52.75 -47.40
N ASN A 3 -22.50 -52.73 -46.22
CA ASN A 3 -22.33 -51.68 -45.22
C ASN A 3 -20.95 -51.86 -44.57
N SER A 4 -20.08 -50.88 -44.65
CA SER A 4 -18.90 -50.76 -43.79
C SER A 4 -19.05 -49.50 -42.93
N LEU A 5 -19.41 -49.73 -41.66
CA LEU A 5 -19.44 -48.71 -40.61
C LEU A 5 -17.99 -48.33 -40.28
N LEU A 6 -17.62 -47.07 -40.51
CA LEU A 6 -16.36 -46.49 -40.02
C LEU A 6 -16.52 -46.13 -38.53
N PRO A 7 -15.54 -46.45 -37.66
CA PRO A 7 -15.64 -46.15 -36.24
C PRO A 7 -15.38 -44.66 -36.01
N THR A 8 -16.37 -43.96 -35.44
CA THR A 8 -16.22 -42.60 -34.94
C THR A 8 -15.17 -42.59 -33.82
N ARG A 9 -14.00 -42.02 -34.10
CA ARG A 9 -12.97 -41.78 -33.08
C ARG A 9 -13.46 -40.66 -32.15
N ILE A 10 -14.05 -41.04 -31.02
CA ILE A 10 -14.31 -40.15 -29.90
C ILE A 10 -12.95 -39.84 -29.26
N VAL A 11 -12.37 -38.69 -29.59
CA VAL A 11 -11.22 -38.15 -28.86
C VAL A 11 -11.75 -37.70 -27.50
N PRO A 12 -11.32 -38.29 -26.36
CA PRO A 12 -11.74 -37.77 -25.08
C PRO A 12 -11.01 -36.43 -24.93
N PHE A 13 -11.78 -35.35 -24.95
CA PHE A 13 -11.32 -34.02 -24.59
C PHE A 13 -10.88 -34.10 -23.12
N ALA A 14 -9.59 -34.36 -22.90
CA ALA A 14 -9.00 -34.44 -21.58
C ALA A 14 -9.29 -33.12 -20.87
N LEU A 15 -10.14 -33.19 -19.85
CA LEU A 15 -10.51 -32.09 -18.99
C LEU A 15 -9.24 -31.58 -18.30
N LEU A 16 -8.63 -30.55 -18.86
CA LEU A 16 -7.52 -29.83 -18.23
C LEU A 16 -8.12 -29.09 -17.03
N LEU A 17 -8.18 -29.78 -15.88
CA LEU A 17 -8.52 -29.16 -14.60
C LEU A 17 -7.43 -28.16 -14.26
N VAL A 18 -7.66 -26.90 -14.63
CA VAL A 18 -6.88 -25.77 -14.13
C VAL A 18 -7.16 -25.69 -12.64
N PHE A 19 -6.25 -26.22 -11.83
CA PHE A 19 -6.18 -25.93 -10.41
C PHE A 19 -5.89 -24.43 -10.25
N PHE A 20 -6.95 -23.62 -10.23
CA PHE A 20 -6.88 -22.30 -9.62
C PHE A 20 -6.73 -22.51 -8.11
N GLY A 21 -5.49 -22.72 -7.67
CA GLY A 21 -5.16 -22.58 -6.26
C GLY A 21 -5.52 -21.17 -5.84
N ILE A 22 -6.37 -21.05 -4.82
CA ILE A 22 -6.65 -19.77 -4.18
C ILE A 22 -5.36 -19.38 -3.45
N THR A 23 -4.47 -18.65 -4.12
CA THR A 23 -3.24 -18.16 -3.51
C THR A 23 -3.59 -16.99 -2.59
N SER A 24 -3.67 -17.24 -1.29
CA SER A 24 -3.60 -16.15 -0.32
C SER A 24 -2.17 -15.62 -0.31
N ALA A 25 -1.93 -14.51 -1.01
CA ALA A 25 -0.65 -13.81 -0.95
C ALA A 25 -0.43 -13.32 0.48
N ARG A 26 0.43 -14.01 1.24
CA ARG A 26 0.77 -13.65 2.61
C ARG A 26 1.96 -12.70 2.59
N LEU A 27 1.82 -11.54 3.23
CA LEU A 27 2.93 -10.60 3.36
C LEU A 27 4.08 -11.21 4.17
N SER A 28 5.31 -10.98 3.76
CA SER A 28 6.53 -11.48 4.43
C SER A 28 7.62 -10.40 4.51
N THR A 29 8.49 -10.49 5.50
CA THR A 29 9.60 -9.52 5.68
C THR A 29 10.71 -9.69 4.66
N ASN A 30 10.76 -10.83 3.98
CA ASN A 30 11.75 -11.19 2.97
C ASN A 30 11.20 -11.25 1.54
N TYR A 31 10.01 -10.70 1.28
CA TYR A 31 9.31 -10.84 -0.02
C TYR A 31 10.17 -10.48 -1.23
N TYR A 32 10.99 -9.42 -1.12
CA TYR A 32 11.87 -8.93 -2.20
C TYR A 32 13.34 -9.31 -2.04
N SER A 33 13.70 -10.20 -1.09
CA SER A 33 15.10 -10.49 -0.78
C SER A 33 15.89 -11.04 -1.96
N TYR A 34 15.24 -11.79 -2.85
CA TYR A 34 15.84 -12.33 -4.07
C TYR A 34 15.61 -11.43 -5.29
N SER A 35 14.38 -10.92 -5.48
CA SER A 35 14.01 -10.21 -6.71
C SER A 35 14.43 -8.73 -6.74
N CYS A 36 14.66 -8.11 -5.57
CA CYS A 36 15.18 -6.75 -5.47
C CYS A 36 16.01 -6.57 -4.17
N PRO A 37 17.20 -7.17 -4.09
CA PRO A 37 17.99 -7.24 -2.85
C PRO A 37 18.41 -5.85 -2.31
N ASN A 38 18.54 -4.87 -3.20
CA ASN A 38 18.92 -3.49 -2.84
C ASN A 38 17.71 -2.57 -2.55
N LEU A 39 16.48 -3.10 -2.49
CA LEU A 39 15.28 -2.28 -2.23
C LEU A 39 15.38 -1.49 -0.92
N LEU A 40 15.53 -2.18 0.21
CA LEU A 40 15.55 -1.56 1.54
C LEU A 40 16.66 -0.51 1.71
N PRO A 41 17.94 -0.78 1.36
CA PRO A 41 18.98 0.23 1.50
C PRO A 41 18.76 1.44 0.59
N THR A 42 18.24 1.26 -0.63
CA THR A 42 17.93 2.37 -1.54
C THR A 42 16.84 3.27 -0.98
N VAL A 43 15.70 2.70 -0.56
CA VAL A 43 14.61 3.47 0.02
C VAL A 43 15.08 4.23 1.27
N LYS A 44 15.82 3.55 2.16
CA LYS A 44 16.36 4.17 3.38
C LYS A 44 17.27 5.35 3.09
N SER A 45 18.16 5.24 2.11
CA SER A 45 19.07 6.33 1.73
C SER A 45 18.33 7.56 1.20
N MET A 46 17.31 7.34 0.36
CA MET A 46 16.51 8.43 -0.20
C MET A 46 15.65 9.12 0.86
N VAL A 47 15.00 8.35 1.74
CA VAL A 47 14.23 8.91 2.85
C VAL A 47 15.15 9.66 3.80
N ALA A 48 16.34 9.13 4.14
CA ALA A 48 17.32 9.83 4.97
C ALA A 48 17.75 11.18 4.36
N SER A 49 18.00 11.20 3.04
CA SER A 49 18.36 12.42 2.32
C SER A 49 17.22 13.45 2.32
N ALA A 50 15.96 12.99 2.25
CA ALA A 50 14.80 13.87 2.33
C ALA A 50 14.58 14.42 3.75
N VAL A 51 14.65 13.57 4.77
CA VAL A 51 14.51 13.96 6.19
C VAL A 51 15.61 14.94 6.60
N ALA A 52 16.85 14.76 6.12
CA ALA A 52 17.94 15.69 6.38
C ALA A 52 17.67 17.10 5.82
N LYS A 53 16.90 17.21 4.73
CA LYS A 53 16.51 18.51 4.14
C LYS A 53 15.27 19.09 4.79
N GLU A 54 14.29 18.24 5.09
CA GLU A 54 13.03 18.62 5.71
C GLU A 54 12.61 17.54 6.71
N PRO A 55 12.93 17.68 8.02
CA PRO A 55 12.66 16.65 9.03
C PRO A 55 11.20 16.17 9.05
N ARG A 56 10.27 17.12 8.89
CA ARG A 56 8.82 16.87 8.87
C ARG A 56 8.37 15.90 7.77
N ILE A 57 9.18 15.61 6.73
CA ILE A 57 8.80 14.65 5.69
C ILE A 57 8.67 13.23 6.25
N GLY A 58 9.41 12.87 7.30
CA GLY A 58 9.29 11.57 7.97
C GLY A 58 7.89 11.34 8.54
N ALA A 59 7.36 12.33 9.27
CA ALA A 59 5.98 12.31 9.76
C ALA A 59 4.93 12.31 8.62
N SER A 60 5.27 12.98 7.50
CA SER A 60 4.35 13.09 6.35
C SER A 60 4.21 11.76 5.60
N LEU A 61 5.29 10.98 5.49
CA LEU A 61 5.26 9.63 4.91
C LEU A 61 4.43 8.66 5.77
N LEU A 62 4.55 8.75 7.10
CA LEU A 62 3.73 7.98 8.02
C LEU A 62 2.25 8.34 7.89
N HIS A 63 1.94 9.63 7.81
CA HIS A 63 0.58 10.11 7.60
C HIS A 63 0.01 9.65 6.24
N LEU A 64 0.80 9.73 5.18
CA LEU A 64 0.43 9.23 3.86
C LEU A 64 0.12 7.72 3.89
N PHE A 65 0.95 6.91 4.56
CA PHE A 65 0.71 5.48 4.70
C PHE A 65 -0.53 5.15 5.54
N PHE A 66 -0.80 5.91 6.60
CA PHE A 66 -2.04 5.80 7.36
C PHE A 66 -3.27 6.03 6.47
N HIS A 67 -3.27 7.09 5.65
CA HIS A 67 -4.37 7.40 4.76
C HIS A 67 -4.57 6.35 3.66
N ASP A 68 -3.50 5.78 3.12
CA ASP A 68 -3.58 4.62 2.21
C ASP A 68 -4.29 3.45 2.90
N CYS A 69 -3.77 2.99 4.04
CA CYS A 69 -4.27 1.81 4.71
C CYS A 69 -5.72 1.94 5.22
N PHE A 70 -6.15 3.13 5.64
CA PHE A 70 -7.51 3.34 6.16
C PHE A 70 -8.58 3.40 5.06
N VAL A 71 -8.19 3.51 3.79
CA VAL A 71 -9.11 3.58 2.65
C VAL A 71 -8.88 2.38 1.75
N ASN A 72 -9.75 1.36 1.88
CA ASN A 72 -9.68 0.13 1.08
C ASN A 72 -8.40 -0.73 1.30
N GLY A 73 -7.65 -0.46 2.36
CA GLY A 73 -6.43 -1.20 2.70
C GLY A 73 -5.19 -0.60 2.08
N CYS A 74 -4.00 -1.10 2.46
CA CYS A 74 -2.73 -0.54 2.00
C CYS A 74 -2.44 -1.01 0.55
N ASP A 75 -3.01 -0.34 -0.43
CA ASP A 75 -3.00 -0.74 -1.83
C ASP A 75 -2.43 0.35 -2.77
N GLY A 76 -1.85 1.42 -2.21
CA GLY A 76 -1.27 2.53 -2.99
C GLY A 76 -2.31 3.37 -3.75
N SER A 77 -3.62 3.16 -3.53
CA SER A 77 -4.68 3.89 -4.23
C SER A 77 -4.65 5.39 -3.98
N ILE A 78 -4.16 5.83 -2.81
CA ILE A 78 -3.97 7.25 -2.51
C ILE A 78 -2.97 7.95 -3.44
N LEU A 79 -2.06 7.20 -4.05
CA LEU A 79 -1.02 7.72 -4.93
C LEU A 79 -1.55 8.06 -6.33
N LEU A 80 -2.74 7.56 -6.70
CA LEU A 80 -3.35 7.79 -8.00
C LEU A 80 -3.85 9.23 -8.16
N ASP A 81 -3.38 9.90 -9.20
CA ASP A 81 -3.81 11.26 -9.55
C ASP A 81 -5.17 11.30 -10.25
N ASP A 82 -5.82 12.45 -10.16
CA ASP A 82 -7.01 12.76 -10.95
C ASP A 82 -6.65 12.79 -12.45
N THR A 83 -7.52 12.26 -13.29
CA THR A 83 -7.48 12.39 -14.75
C THR A 83 -8.83 12.89 -15.26
N ALA A 84 -8.97 13.10 -16.57
CA ALA A 84 -10.23 13.55 -17.17
C ALA A 84 -11.42 12.59 -16.90
N THR A 85 -11.16 11.31 -16.67
CA THR A 85 -12.20 10.27 -16.51
C THR A 85 -12.12 9.52 -15.18
N PHE A 86 -11.17 9.89 -14.32
CA PHE A 86 -10.93 9.22 -13.05
C PHE A 86 -10.64 10.26 -11.96
N THR A 87 -11.28 10.13 -10.80
CA THR A 87 -10.99 10.96 -9.64
C THR A 87 -10.35 10.11 -8.56
N GLY A 88 -9.11 10.43 -8.25
CA GLY A 88 -8.31 9.87 -7.18
C GLY A 88 -8.76 10.35 -5.79
N GLU A 89 -7.93 9.97 -4.81
CA GLU A 89 -8.15 10.32 -3.40
C GLU A 89 -7.46 11.60 -2.97
N LYS A 90 -6.42 12.05 -3.69
CA LYS A 90 -5.62 13.22 -3.29
C LYS A 90 -6.45 14.49 -3.10
N THR A 91 -7.45 14.71 -3.96
CA THR A 91 -8.29 15.91 -3.87
C THR A 91 -9.47 15.76 -2.89
N ALA A 92 -9.58 14.64 -2.16
CA ALA A 92 -10.62 14.45 -1.13
C ALA A 92 -10.39 15.38 0.07
N LYS A 93 -11.44 15.80 0.77
CA LYS A 93 -11.37 16.84 1.83
C LYS A 93 -10.30 16.57 2.90
N ALA A 94 -10.12 15.32 3.32
CA ALA A 94 -9.15 14.97 4.36
C ALA A 94 -7.71 14.89 3.84
N ASN A 95 -7.52 14.80 2.51
CA ASN A 95 -6.21 14.63 1.87
C ASN A 95 -5.70 15.94 1.27
N ASN A 96 -6.61 16.69 0.64
CA ASN A 96 -6.28 17.88 -0.13
C ASN A 96 -5.65 18.96 0.75
N ASN A 97 -4.47 19.46 0.36
CA ASN A 97 -3.67 20.40 1.14
C ASN A 97 -3.33 19.92 2.57
N SER A 98 -3.32 18.61 2.81
CA SER A 98 -3.00 18.00 4.11
C SER A 98 -1.97 16.88 4.00
N VAL A 99 -2.28 15.84 3.22
CA VAL A 99 -1.35 14.74 2.94
C VAL A 99 -0.31 15.22 1.92
N ARG A 100 0.96 14.88 2.15
CA ARG A 100 2.09 15.32 1.33
C ARG A 100 3.21 14.26 1.27
N GLY A 101 4.19 14.48 0.42
CA GLY A 101 5.31 13.56 0.20
C GLY A 101 5.14 12.65 -1.03
N PHE A 102 4.13 12.92 -1.86
CA PHE A 102 3.89 12.19 -3.11
C PHE A 102 5.11 12.25 -4.04
N GLU A 103 5.72 13.41 -4.18
CA GLU A 103 6.88 13.63 -5.05
C GLU A 103 8.11 12.86 -4.58
N LEU A 104 8.25 12.67 -3.26
CA LEU A 104 9.32 11.84 -2.70
C LEU A 104 9.06 10.36 -3.00
N ILE A 105 7.81 9.90 -2.89
CA ILE A 105 7.44 8.53 -3.28
C ILE A 105 7.72 8.31 -4.78
N ASP A 106 7.41 9.27 -5.65
CA ASP A 106 7.71 9.17 -7.09
C ASP A 106 9.21 9.07 -7.36
N GLN A 107 10.03 9.86 -6.66
CA GLN A 107 11.50 9.79 -6.76
C GLN A 107 12.03 8.44 -6.29
N ILE A 108 11.56 7.96 -5.13
CA ILE A 108 11.95 6.66 -4.58
C ILE A 108 11.54 5.55 -5.54
N LYS A 109 10.31 5.58 -6.02
CA LYS A 109 9.78 4.61 -6.97
C LYS A 109 10.59 4.61 -8.26
N SER A 110 10.96 5.77 -8.79
CA SER A 110 11.80 5.88 -9.98
C SER A 110 13.18 5.25 -9.78
N ALA A 111 13.82 5.48 -8.64
CA ALA A 111 15.11 4.84 -8.31
C ALA A 111 14.96 3.31 -8.15
N VAL A 112 13.88 2.86 -7.53
CA VAL A 112 13.58 1.42 -7.38
C VAL A 112 13.33 0.76 -8.73
N GLU A 113 12.60 1.41 -9.64
CA GLU A 113 12.36 0.89 -11.00
C GLU A 113 13.63 0.80 -11.84
N GLN A 114 14.62 1.68 -11.60
CA GLN A 114 15.94 1.55 -12.23
C GLN A 114 16.74 0.34 -11.70
N LEU A 115 16.49 -0.09 -10.46
CA LEU A 115 17.17 -1.24 -9.84
C LEU A 115 16.48 -2.56 -10.17
N CYS A 116 15.15 -2.60 -10.15
CA CYS A 116 14.36 -3.81 -10.31
C CYS A 116 13.02 -3.48 -11.01
N PRO A 117 13.03 -3.37 -12.36
CA PRO A 117 11.87 -2.95 -13.14
C PRO A 117 10.63 -3.82 -12.91
N ALA A 118 9.50 -3.17 -12.64
CA ALA A 118 8.18 -3.77 -12.45
C ALA A 118 8.09 -4.87 -11.36
N ILE A 119 9.00 -4.85 -10.37
CA ILE A 119 9.02 -5.84 -9.29
C ILE A 119 8.30 -5.34 -8.03
N VAL A 120 8.62 -4.13 -7.58
CA VAL A 120 8.22 -3.64 -6.25
C VAL A 120 6.96 -2.78 -6.36
N SER A 121 5.93 -3.02 -5.55
CA SER A 121 4.71 -2.22 -5.58
C SER A 121 4.92 -0.82 -4.99
N CYS A 122 4.15 0.16 -5.47
CA CYS A 122 4.10 1.49 -4.85
C CYS A 122 3.60 1.42 -3.40
N ALA A 123 2.64 0.53 -3.11
CA ALA A 123 2.15 0.26 -1.77
C ALA A 123 3.26 -0.19 -0.80
N ASP A 124 4.18 -1.05 -1.25
CA ASP A 124 5.32 -1.45 -0.42
C ASP A 124 6.41 -0.39 -0.34
N VAL A 125 6.64 0.39 -1.40
CA VAL A 125 7.52 1.58 -1.32
C VAL A 125 7.01 2.51 -0.21
N LEU A 126 5.72 2.83 -0.20
CA LEU A 126 5.12 3.68 0.82
C LEU A 126 5.25 3.08 2.24
N ALA A 127 5.01 1.77 2.39
CA ALA A 127 5.16 1.09 3.68
C ALA A 127 6.61 1.14 4.22
N ILE A 128 7.60 0.93 3.35
CA ILE A 128 9.03 1.01 3.72
C ILE A 128 9.39 2.45 4.07
N SER A 129 8.99 3.41 3.23
CA SER A 129 9.26 4.84 3.45
C SER A 129 8.66 5.36 4.74
N SER A 130 7.45 4.91 5.10
CA SER A 130 6.83 5.22 6.40
C SER A 130 7.67 4.72 7.58
N ARG A 131 8.19 3.49 7.52
CA ARG A 131 9.03 2.94 8.60
C ARG A 131 10.33 3.70 8.72
N ASP A 132 11.01 3.91 7.60
CA ASP A 132 12.29 4.63 7.58
C ASP A 132 12.12 6.07 8.08
N GLY A 133 11.02 6.74 7.71
CA GLY A 133 10.65 8.06 8.22
C GLY A 133 10.50 8.10 9.75
N VAL A 134 9.81 7.12 10.35
CA VAL A 134 9.67 7.03 11.81
C VAL A 134 11.01 6.81 12.50
N VAL A 135 11.83 5.90 11.99
CA VAL A 135 13.15 5.61 12.56
C VAL A 135 14.06 6.84 12.52
N LEU A 136 14.07 7.57 11.40
CA LEU A 136 14.89 8.77 11.25
C LEU A 136 14.42 9.94 12.14
N MET A 137 13.15 9.93 12.55
CA MET A 137 12.59 10.89 13.52
C MET A 137 12.76 10.43 14.99
N GLY A 138 13.59 9.40 15.24
CA GLY A 138 13.87 8.89 16.59
C GLY A 138 12.85 7.89 17.13
N GLY A 139 11.91 7.44 16.30
CA GLY A 139 10.95 6.40 16.65
C GLY A 139 11.54 4.98 16.60
N PRO A 140 10.75 3.97 17.00
CA PRO A 140 11.18 2.59 16.96
C PRO A 140 11.32 2.07 15.53
N THR A 141 12.14 1.04 15.36
CA THR A 141 12.17 0.24 14.12
C THR A 141 11.24 -0.97 14.24
N TRP A 142 10.75 -1.45 13.10
CA TRP A 142 10.03 -2.72 12.99
C TRP A 142 10.30 -3.36 11.64
N GLU A 143 10.06 -4.67 11.56
CA GLU A 143 10.14 -5.40 10.30
C GLU A 143 8.86 -5.17 9.48
N VAL A 144 8.97 -4.40 8.41
CA VAL A 144 7.86 -4.17 7.48
C VAL A 144 7.58 -5.47 6.71
N LYS A 145 6.36 -5.99 6.80
CA LYS A 145 5.90 -7.10 5.93
C LYS A 145 5.58 -6.53 4.57
N LEU A 146 6.07 -7.19 3.51
CA LEU A 146 6.00 -6.76 2.11
C LEU A 146 5.28 -7.82 1.26
N GLY A 147 4.96 -7.47 0.02
CA GLY A 147 4.15 -8.25 -0.92
C GLY A 147 2.78 -7.64 -1.21
N ARG A 148 2.58 -6.36 -0.90
CA ARG A 148 1.36 -5.62 -1.29
C ARG A 148 1.34 -5.45 -2.80
N ARG A 149 0.15 -5.26 -3.37
CA ARG A 149 -0.04 -4.97 -4.79
C ARG A 149 -0.77 -3.65 -4.95
N ASP A 150 -0.43 -2.95 -6.02
CA ASP A 150 -1.02 -1.65 -6.32
C ASP A 150 -2.44 -1.80 -6.86
N SER A 151 -3.33 -0.98 -6.33
CA SER A 151 -4.69 -0.82 -6.81
C SER A 151 -4.71 -0.14 -8.17
N ARG A 152 -5.74 -0.46 -8.95
CA ARG A 152 -6.03 0.20 -10.23
C ARG A 152 -7.18 1.20 -10.12
N THR A 153 -7.71 1.40 -8.91
CA THR A 153 -8.83 2.27 -8.64
C THR A 153 -8.63 2.99 -7.31
N ALA A 154 -9.13 4.20 -7.20
CA ALA A 154 -9.20 4.90 -5.93
C ALA A 154 -10.65 5.03 -5.47
N ARG A 155 -10.86 5.18 -4.16
CA ARG A 155 -12.16 5.20 -3.51
C ARG A 155 -12.37 6.51 -2.75
N ARG A 156 -12.36 7.62 -3.48
CA ARG A 156 -12.59 8.98 -2.95
C ARG A 156 -13.74 9.08 -1.94
N ALA A 157 -14.88 8.44 -2.22
CA ALA A 157 -16.05 8.49 -1.33
C ALA A 157 -15.80 7.82 0.04
N LEU A 158 -14.92 6.82 0.08
CA LEU A 158 -14.54 6.09 1.29
C LEU A 158 -13.59 6.91 2.18
N VAL A 159 -12.84 7.88 1.63
CA VAL A 159 -12.02 8.80 2.42
C VAL A 159 -12.84 9.51 3.49
N LYS A 160 -14.01 10.08 3.12
CA LYS A 160 -14.91 10.76 4.07
C LYS A 160 -15.44 9.81 5.15
N LYS A 161 -15.59 8.53 4.83
CA LYS A 161 -16.17 7.53 5.73
C LYS A 161 -15.14 6.99 6.72
N TYR A 162 -13.92 6.74 6.26
CA TYR A 162 -12.93 6.00 7.04
C TYR A 162 -11.81 6.84 7.60
N ILE A 163 -11.48 8.00 7.02
CA ILE A 163 -10.49 8.89 7.63
C ILE A 163 -11.13 9.63 8.81
N PRO A 164 -10.62 9.44 10.04
CA PRO A 164 -11.12 10.15 11.20
C PRO A 164 -10.84 11.65 11.07
N THR A 165 -11.78 12.48 11.49
CA THR A 165 -11.61 13.94 11.48
C THR A 165 -11.27 14.47 12.88
N PRO A 166 -10.58 15.62 13.00
CA PRO A 166 -10.24 16.20 14.30
C PRO A 166 -11.42 16.46 15.25
N SER A 167 -12.64 16.55 14.72
CA SER A 167 -13.87 16.75 15.51
C SER A 167 -14.48 15.45 16.06
N PHE A 168 -13.89 14.29 15.80
CA PHE A 168 -14.38 13.03 16.37
C PHE A 168 -14.15 12.99 17.89
N ASN A 169 -15.20 12.60 18.63
CA ASN A 169 -15.04 12.24 20.04
C ASN A 169 -14.43 10.83 20.17
N LEU A 170 -14.07 10.43 21.40
CA LEU A 170 -13.44 9.14 21.67
C LEU A 170 -14.28 7.94 21.19
N SER A 171 -15.60 7.97 21.37
CA SER A 171 -16.48 6.88 20.95
C SER A 171 -16.49 6.70 19.42
N ASN A 172 -16.49 7.80 18.67
CA ASN A 172 -16.40 7.78 17.22
C ASN A 172 -15.03 7.29 16.75
N LEU A 173 -13.93 7.68 17.43
CA LEU A 173 -12.58 7.17 17.13
C LEU A 173 -12.48 5.66 17.36
N ILE A 174 -12.97 5.16 18.49
CA ILE A 174 -12.99 3.72 18.79
C ILE A 174 -13.77 2.96 17.72
N SER A 175 -14.95 3.45 17.35
CA SER A 175 -15.80 2.81 16.33
C SER A 175 -15.13 2.81 14.95
N ASN A 176 -14.48 3.91 14.58
CA ASN A 176 -13.78 4.05 13.31
C ASN A 176 -12.57 3.10 13.20
N PHE A 177 -11.75 3.01 14.25
CA PHE A 177 -10.59 2.10 14.29
C PHE A 177 -11.03 0.62 14.38
N SER A 178 -12.08 0.33 15.15
CA SER A 178 -12.64 -1.02 15.23
C SER A 178 -13.16 -1.50 13.87
N ALA A 179 -13.72 -0.61 13.05
CA ALA A 179 -14.12 -0.93 11.67
C ALA A 179 -12.95 -1.31 10.75
N GLN A 180 -11.71 -0.94 11.12
CA GLN A 180 -10.47 -1.35 10.45
C GLN A 180 -9.81 -2.56 11.13
N GLY A 181 -10.45 -3.16 12.14
CA GLY A 181 -9.91 -4.30 12.89
C GLY A 181 -8.92 -3.93 14.00
N PHE A 182 -8.83 -2.66 14.37
CA PHE A 182 -7.95 -2.20 15.45
C PHE A 182 -8.65 -2.18 16.81
N SER A 183 -7.90 -2.52 17.85
CA SER A 183 -8.34 -2.40 19.24
C SER A 183 -8.21 -0.95 19.76
N THR A 184 -8.81 -0.66 20.91
CA THR A 184 -8.60 0.63 21.59
C THR A 184 -7.13 0.87 21.95
N LYS A 185 -6.36 -0.20 22.23
CA LYS A 185 -4.92 -0.11 22.47
C LYS A 185 -4.18 0.35 21.22
N ASP A 186 -4.56 -0.18 20.06
CA ASP A 186 -3.97 0.21 18.77
C ASP A 186 -4.33 1.65 18.41
N LEU A 187 -5.57 2.08 18.67
CA LEU A 187 -5.96 3.49 18.55
C LEU A 187 -5.02 4.39 19.36
N VAL A 188 -4.84 4.11 20.66
CA VAL A 188 -3.96 4.91 21.53
C VAL A 188 -2.53 4.93 20.98
N ALA A 189 -1.99 3.77 20.58
CA ALA A 189 -0.64 3.69 20.02
C ALA A 189 -0.49 4.49 18.71
N LEU A 190 -1.44 4.38 17.79
CA LEU A 190 -1.40 5.02 16.47
C LEU A 190 -1.70 6.52 16.51
N THR A 191 -2.47 6.99 17.49
CA THR A 191 -2.64 8.44 17.73
C THR A 191 -1.39 9.09 18.31
N GLY A 192 -0.41 8.32 18.81
CA GLY A 192 0.91 8.83 19.17
C GLY A 192 1.66 9.48 18.00
N ASN A 193 1.29 9.17 16.75
CA ASN A 193 1.85 9.79 15.55
C ASN A 193 1.68 11.33 15.53
N TYR A 194 0.68 11.87 16.23
CA TYR A 194 0.47 13.31 16.36
C TYR A 194 1.55 14.01 17.21
N LEU A 195 2.40 13.26 17.92
CA LEU A 195 3.51 13.81 18.71
C LEU A 195 4.79 14.03 17.89
N ILE A 196 4.82 13.62 16.62
CA ILE A 196 5.99 13.77 15.74
C ILE A 196 5.87 15.12 15.01
N HIS A 197 6.52 16.16 15.57
CA HIS A 197 6.64 17.50 14.99
C HIS A 197 8.05 17.78 14.48
#